data_AF-A0AAD6HER0-F1
#
_entry.id   AF-A0AAD6HER0-F1
#
_cell.length_a   1.000
_cell.length_b   1.000
_cell.length_c   1.000
_cell.angle_alpha   90.00
_cell.angle_beta   90.00
_cell.angle_gamma   90.00
#
_symmetry.space_group_name_H-M   'P 1'
#
loop_
_entity.id
_entity.type
_entity.pdbx_description
1 polymer ?
#
loop_
_entity_poly.entity_id
_entity_poly.type
_entity_poly.pdbx_seq_one_letter_code
_entity_poly.pdbx_strand_id
1 'polypeptide(L)'
;MQGVCSYTVVAGPGQSKIVQFRDENSAIDTNRLILAKTVHPEFVATCKDLGLIGDQRPLYVYVMNNCQGLLTSWRHPLIFEGSFFAQSWNNNQHPCSKDTAEWLTEFQANFDFLVQELPSRFTRAIDLVRKELPSLFSKALPFVLSHRDLNVMNILVNPGTGNITGIVDWAESRVLPFGFALYGLEILLSWMNSEGWHYYDHHRELESPFWQTFREEAQGFSNADLHSIRAARMAGLFYQYAFIFDAKGAVKNVLVSESNGSFPYLDAFCTTIDWSPIF
;
A
#
# COMPACT_ATOMS: atom_id res chain seq x y z
N MET A 1 13.13 -15.95 11.04
CA MET A 1 13.06 -15.88 9.57
C MET A 1 14.34 -15.24 9.06
N GLN A 2 14.90 -15.76 7.97
CA GLN A 2 16.14 -15.27 7.37
C GLN A 2 15.80 -14.56 6.07
N GLY A 3 16.11 -13.26 5.99
CA GLY A 3 16.04 -12.47 4.76
C GLY A 3 17.40 -12.46 4.06
N VAL A 4 17.42 -12.01 2.81
CA VAL A 4 18.66 -11.90 2.01
C VAL A 4 19.68 -10.95 2.67
N CYS A 5 19.20 -9.85 3.26
CA CYS A 5 20.00 -8.80 3.89
C CYS A 5 19.67 -8.61 5.39
N SER A 6 18.88 -9.52 5.98
CA SER A 6 18.43 -9.37 7.36
C SER A 6 18.34 -10.69 8.10
N TYR A 7 18.68 -10.64 9.39
CA TYR A 7 18.52 -11.75 10.31
C TYR A 7 17.56 -11.33 11.43
N THR A 8 16.48 -12.10 11.62
CA THR A 8 15.41 -11.73 12.56
C THR A 8 15.22 -12.79 13.62
N VAL A 9 15.31 -12.38 14.90
CA VAL A 9 15.19 -13.23 16.08
C VAL A 9 14.00 -12.78 16.91
N VAL A 10 13.23 -13.75 17.42
CA VAL A 10 12.17 -13.49 18.41
C VAL A 10 12.78 -13.57 19.80
N ALA A 11 12.53 -12.58 20.65
CA ALA A 11 13.16 -12.41 21.95
C ALA A 11 12.17 -11.91 23.02
N GLY A 12 12.66 -11.82 24.25
CA GLY A 12 11.91 -11.30 25.41
C GLY A 12 10.94 -12.31 26.03
N PRO A 13 10.43 -12.03 27.26
CA PRO A 13 9.44 -12.87 27.91
C PRO A 13 8.21 -13.05 27.03
N GLY A 14 7.76 -14.29 26.90
CA GLY A 14 6.59 -14.63 26.07
C GLY A 14 6.74 -14.24 24.60
N GLN A 15 7.97 -14.18 24.07
CA GLN A 15 8.24 -13.83 22.67
C GLN A 15 7.75 -12.42 22.29
N SER A 16 7.73 -11.49 23.24
CA SER A 16 7.15 -10.15 23.07
C SER A 16 7.95 -9.18 22.20
N LYS A 17 9.17 -9.54 21.78
CA LYS A 17 10.06 -8.67 20.99
C LYS A 17 10.56 -9.37 19.74
N ILE A 18 10.83 -8.56 18.72
CA ILE A 18 11.57 -8.94 17.53
C ILE A 18 12.87 -8.14 17.53
N VAL A 19 14.00 -8.81 17.29
CA VAL A 19 15.30 -8.18 17.06
C VAL A 19 15.69 -8.45 15.63
N GLN A 20 15.90 -7.39 14.85
CA GLN A 20 16.35 -7.48 13.47
C GLN A 20 17.76 -6.93 13.34
N PHE A 21 18.63 -7.73 12.74
CA PHE A 21 19.99 -7.38 12.38
C PHE A 21 20.03 -7.15 10.87
N ARG A 22 20.58 -6.03 10.41
CA ARG A 22 20.66 -5.67 8.98
C ARG A 22 22.05 -5.21 8.61
N ASP A 23 22.44 -5.50 7.37
CA ASP A 23 23.68 -4.94 6.82
C ASP A 23 23.54 -3.45 6.50
N GLU A 24 24.66 -2.83 6.16
CA GLU A 24 24.75 -1.39 5.84
C GLU A 24 23.96 -0.95 4.61
N ASN A 25 23.70 -1.87 3.67
CA ASN A 25 22.97 -1.57 2.44
C ASN A 25 21.45 -1.74 2.61
N SER A 26 21.02 -2.18 3.79
CA SER A 26 19.62 -2.48 4.09
C SER A 26 19.17 -1.89 5.42
N ALA A 27 19.85 -0.86 5.92
CA ALA A 27 19.44 -0.11 7.11
C ALA A 27 17.99 0.38 6.98
N ILE A 28 17.24 0.33 8.08
CA ILE A 28 15.85 0.77 8.10
C ILE A 28 15.80 2.29 8.16
N ASP A 29 15.00 2.91 7.31
CA ASP A 29 14.64 4.33 7.44
C ASP A 29 13.76 4.52 8.69
N THR A 30 14.39 4.93 9.79
CA THR A 30 13.72 5.12 11.08
C THR A 30 12.73 6.28 11.06
N ASN A 31 12.96 7.32 10.26
CA ASN A 31 12.02 8.43 10.12
C ASN A 31 10.72 7.94 9.47
N ARG A 32 10.84 7.10 8.43
CA ARG A 32 9.69 6.47 7.77
C ARG A 32 8.91 5.57 8.74
N LEU A 33 9.58 4.76 9.54
CA LEU A 33 8.90 3.93 10.55
C LEU A 33 8.25 4.74 11.67
N ILE A 34 8.89 5.81 12.13
CA ILE A 34 8.29 6.72 13.12
C ILE A 34 7.04 7.36 12.55
N LEU A 35 7.07 7.79 11.29
CA LEU A 35 5.89 8.32 10.62
C LEU A 35 4.79 7.26 10.48
N ALA A 36 5.13 6.05 10.01
CA ALA A 36 4.19 4.94 9.91
C ALA A 36 3.53 4.64 11.26
N LYS A 37 4.30 4.62 12.36
CA LYS A 37 3.76 4.44 13.72
C LYS A 37 2.88 5.59 14.18
N THR A 38 3.20 6.81 13.77
CA THR A 38 2.41 8.01 14.11
C THR A 38 1.07 8.02 13.38
N VAL A 39 1.08 7.65 12.09
CA VAL A 39 -0.13 7.52 11.26
C VAL A 39 -0.96 6.34 11.73
N HIS A 40 -0.32 5.19 11.98
CA HIS A 40 -0.97 3.92 12.27
C HIS A 40 -0.58 3.35 13.65
N PRO A 41 -1.00 3.99 14.75
CA PRO A 41 -0.61 3.59 16.10
C PRO A 41 -1.11 2.18 16.46
N GLU A 42 -2.17 1.69 15.84
CA GLU A 42 -2.74 0.36 16.12
C GLU A 42 -2.07 -0.74 15.31
N PHE A 43 -1.66 -0.43 14.07
CA PHE A 43 -1.19 -1.43 13.11
C PHE A 43 0.33 -1.51 12.98
N VAL A 44 1.09 -0.53 13.45
CA VAL A 44 2.55 -0.53 13.28
C VAL A 44 3.23 -0.79 14.61
N ALA A 45 4.21 -1.70 14.63
CA ALA A 45 5.01 -1.94 15.83
C ALA A 45 5.93 -0.75 16.14
N THR A 46 6.14 -0.45 17.42
CA THR A 46 7.22 0.48 17.79
C THR A 46 8.56 -0.13 17.41
N CYS A 47 9.44 0.64 16.77
CA CYS A 47 10.79 0.23 16.42
C CYS A 47 11.80 1.14 17.11
N LYS A 48 12.82 0.55 17.73
CA LYS A 48 13.93 1.26 18.36
C LYS A 48 15.23 0.84 17.69
N ASP A 49 15.99 1.82 17.22
CA ASP A 49 17.37 1.64 16.80
C ASP A 49 18.29 1.51 18.02
N LEU A 50 19.05 0.43 18.10
CA LEU A 50 20.03 0.17 19.16
C LEU A 50 21.47 0.46 18.72
N GLY A 51 21.68 0.90 17.47
CA GLY A 51 22.98 1.17 16.89
C GLY A 51 23.60 -0.06 16.22
N LEU A 52 24.93 -0.07 16.17
CA LEU A 52 25.72 -1.04 15.42
C LEU A 52 26.35 -2.09 16.34
N ILE A 53 26.51 -3.30 15.83
CA ILE A 53 27.30 -4.37 16.46
C ILE A 53 28.35 -4.93 15.51
N GLY A 54 29.57 -5.14 16.02
CA GLY A 54 30.70 -5.71 15.29
C GLY A 54 31.59 -4.66 14.60
N ASP A 55 32.86 -5.02 14.35
CA ASP A 55 33.88 -4.06 13.89
C ASP A 55 34.14 -4.10 12.37
N GLN A 56 34.31 -5.30 11.78
CA GLN A 56 34.75 -5.44 10.39
C GLN A 56 33.60 -5.46 9.36
N ARG A 57 32.36 -5.66 9.82
CA ARG A 57 31.10 -5.58 9.05
C ARG A 57 29.97 -5.29 10.04
N PRO A 58 29.81 -4.03 10.47
CA PRO A 58 28.85 -3.69 11.50
C PRO A 58 27.43 -3.98 11.04
N LEU A 59 26.61 -4.55 11.92
CA LEU A 59 25.19 -4.79 11.68
C LEU A 59 24.37 -3.77 12.45
N TYR A 60 23.38 -3.17 11.78
CA TYR A 60 22.35 -2.37 12.43
C TYR A 60 21.44 -3.27 13.25
N VAL A 61 21.15 -2.88 14.49
CA VAL A 61 20.31 -3.64 15.41
C VAL A 61 19.05 -2.86 15.74
N TYR A 62 17.90 -3.43 15.35
CA TYR A 62 16.59 -2.86 15.62
C TYR A 62 15.80 -3.76 16.56
N VAL A 63 15.12 -3.17 17.55
CA VAL A 63 14.20 -3.89 18.44
C VAL A 63 12.79 -3.38 18.23
N MET A 64 11.88 -4.32 17.99
CA MET A 64 10.47 -4.05 17.72
C MET A 64 9.60 -4.83 18.71
N ASN A 65 8.38 -4.35 18.96
CA ASN A 65 7.35 -5.17 19.59
C ASN A 65 6.95 -6.29 18.62
N ASN A 66 6.77 -7.50 19.14
CA ASN A 66 6.24 -8.59 18.33
C ASN A 66 4.71 -8.43 18.22
N CYS A 67 4.23 -8.02 17.04
CA CYS A 67 2.81 -8.06 16.70
C CYS A 67 2.39 -9.53 16.62
N GLN A 68 1.57 -10.00 17.57
CA GLN A 68 1.12 -11.39 17.58
C GLN A 68 0.22 -11.66 16.39
N GLY A 69 0.52 -12.70 15.61
CA GLY A 69 -0.32 -13.08 14.49
C GLY A 69 0.43 -14.00 13.53
N LEU A 70 -0.30 -14.64 12.64
CA LEU A 70 0.28 -15.34 11.52
C LEU A 70 0.22 -14.42 10.30
N LEU A 71 1.23 -14.55 9.43
CA LEU A 71 1.12 -14.02 8.08
C LEU A 71 -0.11 -14.63 7.44
N THR A 72 -0.89 -13.78 6.79
CA THR A 72 -2.18 -14.22 6.24
C THR A 72 -1.92 -15.27 5.15
N SER A 73 -2.78 -16.29 5.10
CA SER A 73 -2.82 -17.22 3.97
C SER A 73 -4.13 -16.99 3.21
N TRP A 74 -4.12 -17.26 1.90
CA TRP A 74 -5.22 -17.04 0.94
C TRP A 74 -6.57 -17.74 1.25
N ARG A 75 -6.75 -18.30 2.45
CA ARG A 75 -7.86 -19.21 2.78
C ARG A 75 -8.85 -18.69 3.81
N HIS A 76 -8.66 -17.50 4.36
CA HIS A 76 -9.62 -16.91 5.30
C HIS A 76 -9.99 -15.47 4.91
N PRO A 77 -11.28 -15.12 4.92
CA PRO A 77 -11.72 -13.75 4.76
C PRO A 77 -11.03 -12.89 5.81
N LEU A 78 -10.25 -11.90 5.37
CA LEU A 78 -9.67 -10.92 6.26
C LEU A 78 -10.75 -9.90 6.59
N ILE A 79 -10.98 -9.67 7.88
CA ILE A 79 -11.74 -8.50 8.32
C ILE A 79 -10.77 -7.33 8.16
N PHE A 80 -10.74 -6.77 6.96
CA PHE A 80 -9.92 -5.60 6.72
C PHE A 80 -10.63 -4.39 7.34
N GLU A 81 -10.11 -3.93 8.46
CA GLU A 81 -10.67 -2.82 9.20
C GLU A 81 -10.49 -1.53 8.39
N GLY A 82 -11.61 -0.88 8.04
CA GLY A 82 -11.61 0.46 7.43
C GLY A 82 -10.83 1.47 8.28
N SER A 83 -10.62 1.18 9.57
CA SER A 83 -9.81 1.93 10.52
C SER A 83 -8.38 2.15 10.05
N PHE A 84 -7.75 1.21 9.33
CA PHE A 84 -6.41 1.43 8.77
C PHE A 84 -6.40 2.60 7.78
N PHE A 85 -7.32 2.63 6.83
CA PHE A 85 -7.42 3.72 5.86
C PHE A 85 -7.98 5.00 6.48
N ALA A 86 -8.84 4.90 7.50
CA ALA A 86 -9.30 6.06 8.24
C ALA A 86 -8.15 6.73 9.02
N GLN A 87 -7.26 5.94 9.63
CA GLN A 87 -6.03 6.43 10.26
C GLN A 87 -5.12 7.15 9.26
N SER A 88 -4.94 6.61 8.05
CA SER A 88 -4.27 7.32 6.96
C SER A 88 -4.94 8.66 6.63
N TRP A 89 -6.26 8.64 6.41
CA TRP A 89 -7.06 9.83 6.06
C TRP A 89 -6.92 10.94 7.11
N ASN A 90 -7.04 10.56 8.37
CA ASN A 90 -6.99 11.46 9.53
C ASN A 90 -5.59 12.05 9.77
N ASN A 91 -4.55 11.47 9.18
CA ASN A 91 -3.16 11.92 9.33
C ASN A 91 -2.62 12.53 8.02
N ASN A 92 -3.23 13.63 7.60
CA ASN A 92 -2.84 14.35 6.39
C ASN A 92 -1.41 14.93 6.51
N GLN A 93 -0.55 14.64 5.54
CA GLN A 93 0.90 14.94 5.59
C GLN A 93 1.27 16.35 5.08
N HIS A 94 0.32 17.11 4.56
CA HIS A 94 0.49 18.52 4.15
C HIS A 94 1.81 18.85 3.41
N PRO A 95 2.14 18.15 2.30
CA PRO A 95 3.33 18.46 1.49
C PRO A 95 3.29 19.89 0.96
N CYS A 96 4.47 20.47 0.69
CA CYS A 96 4.53 21.84 0.18
C CYS A 96 4.08 21.92 -1.29
N SER A 97 3.71 23.12 -1.75
CA SER A 97 3.23 23.32 -3.12
C SER A 97 4.28 22.97 -4.18
N LYS A 98 5.57 23.09 -3.84
CA LYS A 98 6.67 22.71 -4.74
C LYS A 98 6.71 21.20 -4.94
N ASP A 99 6.69 20.42 -3.85
CA ASP A 99 6.74 18.96 -3.90
C ASP A 99 5.53 18.39 -4.66
N THR A 100 4.33 18.91 -4.38
CA THR A 100 3.11 18.47 -5.07
C THR A 100 3.12 18.78 -6.56
N ALA A 101 3.72 19.90 -6.99
CA ALA A 101 3.89 20.23 -8.40
C ALA A 101 4.93 19.34 -9.10
N GLU A 102 6.03 19.02 -8.41
CA GLU A 102 7.03 18.08 -8.91
C GLU A 102 6.43 16.68 -9.08
N TRP A 103 5.68 16.18 -8.10
CA TRP A 103 4.99 14.89 -8.19
C TRP A 103 3.91 14.90 -9.26
N LEU A 104 3.12 15.97 -9.40
CA LEU A 104 2.16 16.08 -10.49
C LEU A 104 2.85 15.92 -11.85
N THR A 105 3.99 16.58 -12.05
CA THR A 105 4.78 16.48 -13.29
C THR A 105 5.27 15.06 -13.52
N GLU A 106 5.79 14.40 -12.47
CA GLU A 106 6.19 12.99 -12.51
C GLU A 106 5.02 12.09 -12.93
N PHE A 107 3.86 12.21 -12.27
CA PHE A 107 2.70 11.38 -12.56
C PHE A 107 2.10 11.65 -13.94
N GLN A 108 2.11 12.90 -14.42
CA GLN A 108 1.70 13.21 -15.78
C GLN A 108 2.61 12.53 -16.80
N ALA A 109 3.93 12.62 -16.64
CA ALA A 109 4.89 11.95 -17.51
C ALA A 109 4.73 10.42 -17.48
N ASN A 110 4.53 9.84 -16.29
CA ASN A 110 4.28 8.41 -16.12
C ASN A 110 3.01 7.96 -16.87
N PHE A 111 1.91 8.70 -16.74
CA PHE A 111 0.65 8.34 -17.39
C PHE A 111 0.67 8.59 -18.91
N ASP A 112 1.43 9.59 -19.39
CA ASP A 112 1.69 9.77 -20.82
C ASP A 112 2.46 8.58 -21.39
N PHE A 113 3.42 8.04 -20.62
CA PHE A 113 4.15 6.85 -21.01
C PHE A 113 3.27 5.59 -21.05
N LEU A 114 2.32 5.45 -20.11
CA LEU A 114 1.35 4.34 -20.13
C LEU A 114 0.48 4.35 -21.40
N VAL A 115 0.02 5.52 -21.87
CA VAL A 115 -0.79 5.60 -23.10
C VAL A 115 0.00 5.11 -24.32
N GLN A 116 1.32 5.32 -24.34
CA GLN A 116 2.18 4.93 -25.46
C GLN A 116 2.47 3.43 -25.48
N GLU A 117 2.67 2.83 -24.30
CA GLU A 117 3.19 1.46 -24.19
C GLU A 117 2.12 0.40 -23.89
N LEU A 118 1.03 0.75 -23.19
CA LEU A 118 -0.01 -0.23 -22.86
C LEU A 118 -0.98 -0.47 -24.03
N PRO A 119 -1.55 -1.69 -24.13
CA PRO A 119 -2.59 -1.99 -25.12
C PRO A 119 -3.76 -1.00 -25.08
N SER A 120 -4.35 -0.72 -26.25
CA SER A 120 -5.39 0.30 -26.43
C SER A 120 -6.66 0.10 -25.57
N ARG A 121 -6.89 -1.11 -25.07
CA ARG A 121 -7.99 -1.42 -24.13
C ARG A 121 -7.90 -0.61 -22.84
N PHE A 122 -6.71 -0.16 -22.43
CA PHE A 122 -6.51 0.66 -21.23
C PHE A 122 -6.59 2.17 -21.49
N THR A 123 -6.47 2.62 -22.74
CA THR A 123 -6.34 4.05 -23.09
C THR A 123 -7.44 4.91 -22.47
N ARG A 124 -8.69 4.44 -22.51
CA ARG A 124 -9.82 5.22 -21.98
C ARG A 124 -9.74 5.41 -20.46
N ALA A 125 -9.31 4.40 -19.71
CA ALA A 125 -9.13 4.52 -18.27
C ALA A 125 -7.94 5.44 -17.93
N ILE A 126 -6.83 5.30 -18.66
CA ILE A 126 -5.64 6.16 -18.49
C ILE A 126 -6.00 7.63 -18.77
N ASP A 127 -6.74 7.92 -19.84
CA ASP A 127 -7.16 9.29 -20.18
C ASP A 127 -8.08 9.92 -19.13
N LEU A 128 -8.92 9.12 -18.45
CA LEU A 128 -9.73 9.61 -17.34
C LEU A 128 -8.84 9.96 -16.15
N VAL A 129 -7.90 9.10 -15.77
CA VAL A 129 -6.96 9.40 -14.69
C VAL A 129 -6.14 10.65 -15.01
N ARG A 130 -5.62 10.77 -16.25
CA ARG A 130 -4.84 11.94 -16.69
C ARG A 130 -5.59 13.26 -16.50
N LYS A 131 -6.90 13.29 -16.73
CA LYS A 131 -7.75 14.47 -16.52
C LYS A 131 -7.89 14.84 -15.04
N GLU A 132 -7.90 13.84 -14.16
CA GLU A 132 -8.10 14.02 -12.72
C GLU A 132 -6.78 14.29 -11.97
N LEU A 133 -5.62 13.89 -12.52
CA LEU A 133 -4.31 14.07 -11.88
C LEU A 133 -4.07 15.49 -11.33
N PRO A 134 -4.32 16.60 -12.07
CA PRO A 134 -4.15 17.93 -11.51
C PRO A 134 -4.96 18.18 -10.24
N SER A 135 -6.21 17.71 -10.19
CA SER A 135 -7.08 17.85 -9.01
C SER A 135 -6.59 17.01 -7.84
N LEU A 136 -6.19 15.76 -8.09
CA LEU A 136 -5.66 14.86 -7.06
C LEU A 136 -4.40 15.43 -6.38
N PHE A 137 -3.53 16.08 -7.16
CA PHE A 137 -2.31 16.70 -6.62
C PHE A 137 -2.52 18.16 -6.15
N SER A 138 -3.71 18.75 -6.34
CA SER A 138 -4.06 20.09 -5.84
C SER A 138 -4.84 20.06 -4.52
N LYS A 139 -4.68 19.00 -3.70
CA LYS A 139 -5.33 18.81 -2.39
C LYS A 139 -6.83 18.54 -2.44
N ALA A 140 -7.35 17.97 -3.53
CA ALA A 140 -8.73 17.46 -3.56
C ALA A 140 -8.96 16.33 -2.55
N LEU A 141 -7.89 15.62 -2.16
CA LEU A 141 -7.89 14.60 -1.11
C LEU A 141 -6.74 14.83 -0.12
N PRO A 142 -6.81 14.27 1.10
CA PRO A 142 -5.67 14.21 1.99
C PRO A 142 -4.47 13.52 1.32
N PHE A 143 -3.26 14.04 1.57
CA PHE A 143 -2.03 13.32 1.24
C PHE A 143 -1.68 12.42 2.41
N VAL A 144 -1.59 11.12 2.15
CA VAL A 144 -1.45 10.10 3.20
C VAL A 144 -0.21 9.26 2.97
N LEU A 145 0.34 8.70 4.05
CA LEU A 145 1.41 7.71 3.95
C LEU A 145 0.85 6.41 3.35
N SER A 146 1.16 6.16 2.07
CA SER A 146 0.78 4.94 1.37
C SER A 146 1.85 3.87 1.53
N HIS A 147 1.46 2.63 1.87
CA HIS A 147 2.40 1.53 2.14
C HIS A 147 3.25 1.11 0.93
N ARG A 148 2.70 1.20 -0.29
CA ARG A 148 3.32 0.82 -1.59
C ARG A 148 3.63 -0.66 -1.81
N ASP A 149 3.77 -1.45 -0.75
CA ASP A 149 3.81 -2.92 -0.83
C ASP A 149 2.76 -3.61 0.06
N LEU A 150 1.52 -3.08 0.11
CA LEU A 150 0.49 -3.70 0.93
C LEU A 150 -0.01 -4.98 0.27
N ASN A 151 0.33 -6.13 0.85
CA ASN A 151 -0.08 -7.45 0.39
C ASN A 151 -0.18 -8.45 1.56
N VAL A 152 -0.70 -9.65 1.30
CA VAL A 152 -0.94 -10.70 2.30
C VAL A 152 0.29 -11.13 3.11
N MET A 153 1.49 -10.93 2.58
CA MET A 153 2.78 -11.23 3.23
C MET A 153 3.25 -10.13 4.18
N ASN A 154 2.65 -8.93 4.09
CA ASN A 154 2.99 -7.78 4.92
C ASN A 154 1.91 -7.48 5.98
N ILE A 155 0.91 -8.35 6.08
CA ILE A 155 -0.21 -8.22 7.04
C ILE A 155 -0.14 -9.40 8.02
N LEU A 156 -0.16 -9.08 9.31
CA LEU A 156 -0.22 -10.02 10.42
C LEU A 156 -1.64 -10.06 10.96
N VAL A 157 -2.17 -11.26 11.19
CA VAL A 157 -3.56 -11.48 11.59
C VAL A 157 -3.65 -12.42 12.77
N ASN A 158 -4.59 -12.13 13.67
CA ASN A 158 -4.95 -13.05 14.74
C ASN A 158 -5.74 -14.23 14.16
N PRO A 159 -5.24 -15.48 14.24
CA PRO A 159 -5.91 -16.63 13.62
C PRO A 159 -7.24 -17.00 14.27
N GLY A 160 -7.48 -16.56 15.52
CA GLY A 160 -8.74 -16.81 16.23
C GLY A 160 -9.85 -15.82 15.88
N THR A 161 -9.51 -14.59 15.47
CA THR A 161 -10.50 -13.53 15.21
C THR A 161 -10.53 -13.04 13.76
N GLY A 162 -9.44 -13.21 13.00
CA GLY A 162 -9.30 -12.65 11.65
C GLY A 162 -8.89 -11.17 11.62
N ASN A 163 -8.71 -10.52 12.78
CA ASN A 163 -8.34 -9.11 12.86
C ASN A 163 -6.87 -8.90 12.53
N ILE A 164 -6.56 -7.76 11.91
CA ILE A 164 -5.18 -7.32 11.67
C ILE A 164 -4.55 -6.94 13.00
N THR A 165 -3.36 -7.46 13.26
CA THR A 165 -2.57 -7.18 14.46
C THR A 165 -1.26 -6.46 14.15
N GLY A 166 -0.88 -6.39 12.88
CA GLY A 166 0.30 -5.67 12.45
C GLY A 166 0.39 -5.54 10.93
N ILE A 167 0.96 -4.44 10.47
CA ILE A 167 1.38 -4.21 9.10
C ILE A 167 2.87 -3.89 9.12
N VAL A 168 3.63 -4.64 8.33
CA VAL A 168 5.10 -4.64 8.33
C VAL A 168 5.65 -4.30 6.95
N ASP A 169 6.95 -4.06 6.88
CA ASP A 169 7.67 -3.74 5.64
C ASP A 169 7.27 -2.41 4.98
N TRP A 170 7.40 -1.33 5.75
CA TRP A 170 7.14 0.03 5.31
C TRP A 170 8.27 0.61 4.44
N ALA A 171 9.21 -0.19 3.95
CA ALA A 171 10.41 0.29 3.26
C ALA A 171 10.07 1.13 2.02
N GLU A 172 9.03 0.73 1.28
CA GLU A 172 8.61 1.40 0.03
C GLU A 172 7.60 2.54 0.24
N SER A 173 7.21 2.83 1.49
CA SER A 173 6.10 3.76 1.73
C SER A 173 6.37 5.17 1.21
N ARG A 174 5.33 5.80 0.66
CA ARG A 174 5.39 7.11 0.00
C ARG A 174 4.16 7.94 0.33
N VAL A 175 4.33 9.25 0.51
CA VAL A 175 3.20 10.18 0.63
C VAL A 175 2.54 10.37 -0.74
N LEU A 176 1.25 10.05 -0.84
CA LEU A 176 0.44 10.13 -2.07
C LEU A 176 -1.00 10.57 -1.73
N PRO A 177 -1.79 11.07 -2.70
CA PRO A 177 -3.21 11.32 -2.47
C PRO A 177 -3.93 10.05 -1.98
N PHE A 178 -4.84 10.22 -1.02
CA PHE A 178 -5.67 9.11 -0.55
C PHE A 178 -6.37 8.42 -1.73
N GLY A 179 -6.48 7.10 -1.68
CA GLY A 179 -6.99 6.29 -2.79
C GLY A 179 -5.90 5.56 -3.55
N PHE A 180 -4.68 6.10 -3.65
CA PHE A 180 -3.57 5.39 -4.30
C PHE A 180 -3.25 4.04 -3.67
N ALA A 181 -3.46 3.88 -2.36
CA ALA A 181 -3.25 2.62 -1.65
C ALA A 181 -4.45 1.65 -1.71
N LEU A 182 -5.58 2.02 -2.34
CA LEU A 182 -6.77 1.17 -2.38
C LEU A 182 -6.60 -0.07 -3.26
N TYR A 183 -5.53 -0.19 -4.05
CA TYR A 183 -5.17 -1.49 -4.66
C TYR A 183 -4.99 -2.58 -3.60
N GLY A 184 -4.58 -2.22 -2.38
CA GLY A 184 -4.45 -3.17 -1.28
C GLY A 184 -5.80 -3.79 -0.91
N LEU A 185 -6.87 -3.00 -0.87
CA LEU A 185 -8.24 -3.50 -0.62
C LEU A 185 -8.64 -4.53 -1.69
N GLU A 186 -8.34 -4.26 -2.95
CA GLU A 186 -8.63 -5.19 -4.05
C GLU A 186 -7.95 -6.54 -3.86
N ILE A 187 -6.66 -6.55 -3.49
CA ILE A 187 -5.90 -7.78 -3.22
C ILE A 187 -6.54 -8.59 -2.07
N LEU A 188 -7.10 -7.91 -1.08
CA LEU A 188 -7.65 -8.56 0.11
C LEU A 188 -9.03 -9.16 -0.12
N LEU A 189 -9.78 -8.56 -1.03
CA LEU A 189 -11.11 -9.04 -1.43
C LEU A 189 -11.04 -10.12 -2.53
N SER A 190 -9.84 -10.40 -3.06
CA SER A 190 -9.68 -11.24 -4.23
C SER A 190 -8.49 -12.20 -4.18
N TRP A 191 -8.39 -13.02 -5.21
CA TRP A 191 -7.28 -13.93 -5.46
C TRP A 191 -7.08 -14.08 -6.97
N MET A 192 -5.90 -14.56 -7.38
CA MET A 192 -5.51 -14.75 -8.77
C MET A 192 -5.07 -16.20 -8.98
N ASN A 193 -5.52 -16.82 -10.08
CA ASN A 193 -5.10 -18.15 -10.50
C ASN A 193 -4.82 -18.20 -12.02
N SER A 194 -4.71 -19.40 -12.61
CA SER A 194 -4.51 -19.58 -14.04
C SER A 194 -5.72 -19.25 -14.92
N GLU A 195 -6.92 -19.20 -14.36
CA GLU A 195 -8.17 -18.83 -15.03
C GLU A 195 -8.42 -17.31 -14.97
N GLY A 196 -7.65 -16.61 -14.15
CA GLY A 196 -7.64 -15.16 -14.04
C GLY A 196 -7.94 -14.71 -12.61
N TRP A 197 -8.54 -13.55 -12.53
CA TRP A 197 -8.83 -12.89 -11.27
C TRP A 197 -10.23 -13.27 -10.77
N HIS A 198 -10.34 -13.47 -9.45
CA HIS A 198 -11.58 -13.86 -8.81
C HIS A 198 -11.75 -13.13 -7.48
N TYR A 199 -12.95 -12.59 -7.24
CA TYR A 199 -13.35 -12.20 -5.89
C TYR A 199 -13.64 -13.44 -5.04
N TYR A 200 -13.47 -13.33 -3.72
CA TYR A 200 -14.05 -14.32 -2.80
C TYR A 200 -15.58 -14.25 -2.85
N ASP A 201 -16.25 -15.38 -2.62
CA ASP A 201 -17.72 -15.49 -2.68
C ASP A 201 -18.42 -14.44 -1.79
N HIS A 202 -17.82 -14.11 -0.64
CA HIS A 202 -18.33 -13.13 0.33
C HIS A 202 -17.67 -11.75 0.24
N HIS A 203 -17.00 -11.38 -0.87
CA HIS A 203 -16.28 -10.10 -0.96
C HIS A 203 -17.16 -8.87 -0.65
N ARG A 204 -18.43 -8.87 -1.07
CA ARG A 204 -19.37 -7.77 -0.76
C ARG A 204 -19.67 -7.65 0.73
N GLU A 205 -19.71 -8.78 1.43
CA GLU A 205 -19.91 -8.83 2.88
C GLU A 205 -18.67 -8.34 3.64
N LEU A 206 -17.50 -8.28 3.00
CA LEU A 206 -16.26 -7.72 3.55
C LEU A 206 -16.07 -6.24 3.16
N GLU A 207 -16.47 -5.87 1.95
CA GLU A 207 -16.37 -4.50 1.44
C GLU A 207 -17.34 -3.54 2.15
N SER A 208 -18.55 -4.00 2.48
CA SER A 208 -19.53 -3.14 3.15
C SER A 208 -19.10 -2.71 4.56
N PRO A 209 -18.64 -3.62 5.46
CA PRO A 209 -18.05 -3.24 6.74
C PRO A 209 -16.81 -2.35 6.59
N PHE A 210 -15.94 -2.61 5.60
CA PHE A 210 -14.79 -1.76 5.33
C PHE A 210 -15.18 -0.30 5.15
N TRP A 211 -16.11 -0.04 4.22
CA TRP A 211 -16.54 1.33 3.93
C TRP A 211 -17.40 1.91 5.03
N GLN A 212 -18.15 1.10 5.77
CA GLN A 212 -18.87 1.54 6.95
C GLN A 212 -17.89 2.09 8.00
N THR A 213 -16.91 1.30 8.40
CA THR A 213 -15.89 1.70 9.38
C THR A 213 -15.11 2.92 8.88
N PHE A 214 -14.70 2.93 7.62
CA PHE A 214 -14.00 4.09 7.04
C PHE A 214 -14.84 5.36 7.15
N ARG A 215 -16.14 5.32 6.82
CA ARG A 215 -17.04 6.49 6.93
C ARG A 215 -17.25 6.96 8.37
N GLU A 216 -17.31 6.02 9.32
CA GLU A 216 -17.51 6.33 10.74
C GLU A 216 -16.26 6.99 11.35
N GLU A 217 -15.07 6.59 10.91
CA GLU A 217 -13.80 7.03 11.51
C GLU A 217 -13.06 8.13 10.72
N ALA A 218 -13.26 8.25 9.41
CA ALA A 218 -12.58 9.25 8.58
C ALA A 218 -13.18 10.65 8.79
N GLN A 219 -12.43 11.49 9.50
CA GLN A 219 -12.85 12.83 9.88
C GLN A 219 -13.03 13.73 8.65
N GLY A 220 -14.21 14.33 8.55
CA GLY A 220 -14.54 15.23 7.44
C GLY A 220 -14.76 14.55 6.10
N PHE A 221 -14.75 13.21 6.03
CA PHE A 221 -15.13 12.49 4.82
C PHE A 221 -16.58 12.80 4.41
N SER A 222 -16.80 12.95 3.11
CA SER A 222 -18.10 13.20 2.52
C SER A 222 -18.30 12.45 1.21
N ASN A 223 -19.55 12.33 0.77
CA ASN A 223 -19.86 11.75 -0.54
C ASN A 223 -19.27 12.56 -1.72
N ALA A 224 -18.89 13.82 -1.52
CA ALA A 224 -18.24 14.63 -2.55
C ALA A 224 -16.82 14.11 -2.87
N ASP A 225 -16.17 13.45 -1.92
CA ASP A 225 -14.80 12.94 -2.08
C ASP A 225 -14.75 11.66 -2.93
N LEU A 226 -15.88 10.95 -3.06
CA LEU A 226 -15.96 9.64 -3.71
C LEU A 226 -15.43 9.65 -5.16
N HIS A 227 -15.70 10.71 -5.92
CA HIS A 227 -15.22 10.85 -7.30
C HIS A 227 -13.69 10.92 -7.36
N SER A 228 -13.07 11.74 -6.50
CA SER A 228 -11.62 11.85 -6.43
C SER A 228 -10.98 10.57 -5.88
N ILE A 229 -11.59 9.93 -4.87
CA ILE A 229 -11.10 8.66 -4.29
C ILE A 229 -11.05 7.58 -5.37
N ARG A 230 -12.09 7.51 -6.19
CA ARG A 230 -12.17 6.66 -7.37
C ARG A 230 -11.01 6.96 -8.32
N ALA A 231 -10.89 8.20 -8.80
CA ALA A 231 -9.80 8.61 -9.68
C ALA A 231 -8.42 8.20 -9.13
N ALA A 232 -8.17 8.45 -7.84
CA ALA A 232 -6.94 8.08 -7.15
C ALA A 232 -6.74 6.56 -7.02
N ARG A 233 -7.81 5.77 -6.80
CA ARG A 233 -7.76 4.30 -6.80
C ARG A 233 -7.29 3.76 -8.14
N MET A 234 -7.86 4.23 -9.25
CA MET A 234 -7.43 3.80 -10.59
C MET A 234 -5.99 4.24 -10.86
N ALA A 235 -5.61 5.45 -10.45
CA ALA A 235 -4.24 5.91 -10.55
C ALA A 235 -3.27 5.00 -9.78
N GLY A 236 -3.64 4.59 -8.56
CA GLY A 236 -2.91 3.66 -7.73
C GLY A 236 -2.76 2.26 -8.35
N LEU A 237 -3.83 1.73 -8.95
CA LEU A 237 -3.81 0.44 -9.63
C LEU A 237 -2.84 0.42 -10.82
N PHE A 238 -2.90 1.43 -11.70
CA PHE A 238 -1.91 1.59 -12.76
C PHE A 238 -0.50 1.76 -12.19
N TYR A 239 -0.35 2.60 -11.18
CA TYR A 239 0.97 2.86 -10.59
C TYR A 239 1.59 1.61 -9.94
N GLN A 240 0.76 0.70 -9.42
CA GLN A 240 1.21 -0.55 -8.82
C GLN A 240 1.56 -1.62 -9.86
N TYR A 241 0.71 -1.80 -10.88
CA TYR A 241 0.79 -2.97 -11.76
C TYR A 241 1.32 -2.70 -13.16
N ALA A 242 1.35 -1.44 -13.60
CA ALA A 242 1.78 -1.08 -14.95
C ALA A 242 3.24 -0.61 -15.05
N PHE A 243 3.97 -0.49 -13.95
CA PHE A 243 5.36 -0.04 -13.96
C PHE A 243 6.33 -1.07 -13.40
N ILE A 244 7.54 -1.05 -13.94
CA ILE A 244 8.72 -1.69 -13.38
C ILE A 244 9.52 -0.61 -12.67
N PHE A 245 9.77 -0.80 -11.37
CA PHE A 245 10.56 0.12 -10.56
C PHE A 245 12.04 -0.31 -10.50
N ASP A 246 12.94 0.66 -10.36
CA ASP A 246 14.33 0.38 -10.03
C ASP A 246 14.52 0.15 -8.51
N ALA A 247 15.75 -0.16 -8.08
CA ALA A 247 16.07 -0.40 -6.68
C ALA A 247 15.92 0.84 -5.77
N LYS A 248 15.65 2.02 -6.34
CA LYS A 248 15.39 3.27 -5.61
C LYS A 248 13.90 3.64 -5.65
N GLY A 249 13.04 2.80 -6.23
CA GLY A 249 11.61 3.04 -6.34
C GLY A 249 11.22 4.01 -7.45
N ALA A 250 12.13 4.34 -8.38
CA ALA A 250 11.81 5.17 -9.54
C ALA A 250 11.26 4.32 -10.70
N VAL A 251 10.33 4.89 -11.47
CA VAL A 251 9.78 4.23 -12.66
C VAL A 251 10.89 4.04 -13.69
N LYS A 252 11.18 2.78 -14.03
CA LYS A 252 12.20 2.40 -15.02
C LYS A 252 11.58 2.12 -16.38
N ASN A 253 10.43 1.43 -16.42
CA ASN A 253 9.73 1.09 -17.65
C ASN A 253 8.25 0.78 -17.40
N VAL A 254 7.45 0.71 -18.46
CA VAL A 254 6.09 0.15 -18.44
C VAL A 254 6.16 -1.37 -18.51
N LEU A 255 5.26 -2.04 -17.78
CA LEU A 255 5.06 -3.47 -17.88
C LEU A 255 4.22 -3.80 -19.13
N VAL A 256 4.90 -4.06 -20.24
CA VAL A 256 4.24 -4.33 -21.54
C VAL A 256 3.98 -5.84 -21.76
N SER A 257 4.63 -6.72 -20.99
CA SER A 257 4.55 -8.16 -21.22
C SER A 257 3.32 -8.79 -20.56
N GLU A 258 2.36 -9.27 -21.36
CA GLU A 258 1.19 -10.03 -20.88
C GLU A 258 1.57 -11.35 -20.17
N SER A 259 2.80 -11.83 -20.37
CA SER A 259 3.33 -13.00 -19.64
C SER A 259 3.82 -12.70 -18.22
N ASN A 260 3.82 -11.43 -17.79
CA ASN A 260 4.17 -11.06 -16.44
C ASN A 260 2.97 -11.24 -15.49
N GLY A 261 3.20 -11.82 -14.31
CA GLY A 261 2.17 -12.10 -13.32
C GLY A 261 1.37 -10.89 -12.81
N SER A 262 1.86 -9.66 -13.02
CA SER A 262 1.12 -8.43 -12.69
C SER A 262 0.12 -7.98 -13.76
N PHE A 263 0.28 -8.42 -15.01
CA PHE A 263 -0.57 -7.97 -16.13
C PHE A 263 -2.05 -8.36 -15.97
N PRO A 264 -2.39 -9.58 -15.50
CA PRO A 264 -3.78 -9.96 -15.25
C PRO A 264 -4.52 -9.04 -14.27
N TYR A 265 -3.81 -8.37 -13.35
CA TYR A 265 -4.42 -7.38 -12.44
C TYR A 265 -4.84 -6.11 -13.20
N LEU A 266 -4.06 -5.68 -14.19
CA LEU A 266 -4.46 -4.57 -15.06
C LEU A 266 -5.73 -4.93 -15.83
N ASP A 267 -5.79 -6.13 -16.41
CA ASP A 267 -6.98 -6.57 -17.15
C ASP A 267 -8.23 -6.64 -16.26
N ALA A 268 -8.09 -7.10 -15.02
CA ALA A 268 -9.18 -7.19 -14.06
C ALA A 268 -9.71 -5.82 -13.60
N PHE A 269 -8.82 -4.86 -13.33
CA PHE A 269 -9.21 -3.62 -12.65
C PHE A 269 -9.21 -2.36 -13.51
N CYS A 270 -8.44 -2.35 -14.59
CA CYS A 270 -8.15 -1.14 -15.37
C CYS A 270 -8.81 -1.11 -16.75
N THR A 271 -9.60 -2.14 -17.12
CA THR A 271 -10.35 -2.21 -18.39
C THR A 271 -11.77 -1.67 -18.26
N THR A 272 -12.36 -1.73 -17.07
CA THR A 272 -13.71 -1.23 -16.81
C THR A 272 -13.68 0.18 -16.24
N ILE A 273 -14.50 1.06 -16.79
CA ILE A 273 -14.70 2.44 -16.32
C ILE A 273 -15.90 2.51 -15.37
N ASP A 274 -16.51 1.36 -15.07
CA ASP A 274 -17.43 1.27 -13.96
C ASP A 274 -16.62 1.52 -12.69
N TRP A 275 -16.55 2.80 -12.37
CA TRP A 275 -16.56 3.34 -11.03
C TRP A 275 -17.83 2.84 -10.35
N SER A 276 -17.96 1.53 -10.20
CA SER A 276 -19.09 0.89 -9.55
C SER A 276 -19.37 1.64 -8.26
N PRO A 277 -20.64 1.84 -7.90
CA PRO A 277 -20.97 2.47 -6.64
C PRO A 277 -20.17 1.79 -5.52
N ILE A 278 -19.66 2.59 -4.58
CA ILE A 278 -19.05 2.09 -3.34
C ILE A 278 -20.19 1.64 -2.38
N PHE A 279 -21.27 1.10 -2.95
CA PHE A 279 -22.54 0.84 -2.30
C PHE A 279 -23.12 -0.49 -2.77
#